data_AF-A0A3C2BCI5-F1
#
_entry.id   AF-A0A3C2BCI5-F1
#
_cell.length_a   1.000
_cell.length_b   1.000
_cell.length_c   1.000
_cell.angle_alpha   90.00
_cell.angle_beta   90.00
_cell.angle_gamma   90.00
#
_symmetry.space_group_name_H-M   'P 1'
#
loop_
_entity.id
_entity.type
_entity.pdbx_description
1 polymer ?
#
loop_
_entity_poly.entity_id
_entity_poly.type
_entity_poly.pdbx_seq_one_letter_code
_entity_poly.pdbx_strand_id
1 'polypeptide(L)'
;VREGYYFSHDDAQYNTVSGRGFQSGQIESLTIQYVYMDGSVSQEPVVVNDPAEIAAYISFGGETPASEFDARFGTAPGYSAPSSQIGESNKFDVTVYYAGKELLLSNPNGDNAVFTVPAYIGVKGDADLNNVVNSSDASEVLRFYAANSAGKLGSAVLFRGYDLSVSDSSNDGYDVYMENLANFLADVDHEPDEYSDDNWKKPREDRTMNSSDSSYILAYYAKISSGIPVGSATWDNVLGR
;
A
#
# COMPACT_ATOMS: atom_id res chain seq x y z
N VAL A 1 -0.20 10.70 -12.00
CA VAL A 1 -0.34 9.42 -11.28
C VAL A 1 -0.44 9.72 -9.80
N ARG A 2 -1.10 8.85 -9.05
CA ARG A 2 -1.20 8.88 -7.60
C ARG A 2 -0.78 7.54 -7.00
N GLU A 3 -0.47 7.55 -5.73
CA GLU A 3 -0.17 6.36 -4.94
C GLU A 3 -1.37 5.46 -4.69
N GLY A 4 -1.10 4.19 -4.42
CA GLY A 4 -2.07 3.25 -3.86
C GLY A 4 -1.48 2.44 -2.72
N TYR A 5 -2.32 2.12 -1.72
CA TYR A 5 -1.98 1.34 -0.54
C TYR A 5 -2.63 -0.05 -0.61
N TYR A 6 -1.85 -1.10 -0.32
CA TYR A 6 -2.27 -2.49 -0.51
C TYR A 6 -1.80 -3.39 0.63
N PHE A 7 -2.60 -4.42 0.90
CA PHE A 7 -2.19 -5.48 1.81
C PHE A 7 -1.32 -6.49 1.07
N SER A 8 -0.25 -6.95 1.72
CA SER A 8 0.66 -7.99 1.24
C SER A 8 0.00 -9.35 1.00
N HIS A 9 -1.19 -9.60 1.57
CA HIS A 9 -1.96 -10.81 1.30
C HIS A 9 -2.94 -10.66 0.13
N ASP A 10 -2.99 -9.50 -0.53
CA ASP A 10 -3.89 -9.30 -1.66
C ASP A 10 -3.36 -9.98 -2.93
N ASP A 11 -3.88 -11.17 -3.19
CA ASP A 11 -3.53 -12.04 -4.30
C ASP A 11 -4.43 -11.89 -5.54
N ALA A 12 -5.36 -10.93 -5.54
CA ALA A 12 -6.22 -10.73 -6.69
C ALA A 12 -5.49 -10.00 -7.82
N GLN A 13 -5.74 -10.44 -9.05
CA GLN A 13 -5.34 -9.69 -10.22
C GLN A 13 -6.30 -8.51 -10.45
N TYR A 14 -5.75 -7.47 -11.07
CA TYR A 14 -6.50 -6.31 -11.49
C TYR A 14 -7.83 -6.65 -12.20
N ASN A 15 -8.92 -5.98 -11.78
CA ASN A 15 -10.28 -6.14 -12.30
C ASN A 15 -10.86 -7.57 -12.24
N THR A 16 -10.27 -8.50 -11.47
CA THR A 16 -10.84 -9.84 -11.29
C THR A 16 -11.81 -9.91 -10.10
N VAL A 17 -11.57 -9.11 -9.07
CA VAL A 17 -12.40 -8.98 -7.86
C VAL A 17 -12.45 -7.51 -7.47
N SER A 18 -13.65 -6.98 -7.18
CA SER A 18 -13.82 -5.56 -6.80
C SER A 18 -12.99 -5.23 -5.56
N GLY A 19 -12.38 -4.04 -5.55
CA GLY A 19 -11.60 -3.54 -4.41
C GLY A 19 -10.28 -4.26 -4.13
N ARG A 20 -9.89 -5.23 -4.98
CA ARG A 20 -8.66 -6.03 -4.84
C ARG A 20 -7.72 -5.87 -6.03
N GLY A 21 -6.45 -6.17 -5.82
CA GLY A 21 -5.36 -5.99 -6.77
C GLY A 21 -4.98 -4.51 -6.96
N PHE A 22 -3.94 -4.28 -7.77
CA PHE A 22 -3.53 -2.92 -8.15
C PHE A 22 -4.66 -2.16 -8.84
N GLN A 23 -4.72 -0.83 -8.67
CA GLN A 23 -5.89 -0.05 -9.05
C GLN A 23 -5.55 0.92 -10.19
N SER A 24 -6.22 0.81 -11.33
CA SER A 24 -6.01 1.71 -12.47
C SER A 24 -6.32 3.18 -12.15
N GLY A 25 -7.11 3.43 -11.11
CA GLY A 25 -7.34 4.77 -10.56
C GLY A 25 -6.07 5.50 -10.09
N GLN A 26 -4.94 4.79 -9.97
CA GLN A 26 -3.62 5.39 -9.79
C GLN A 26 -3.20 6.26 -10.98
N ILE A 27 -3.77 6.06 -12.16
CA ILE A 27 -3.51 6.82 -13.38
C ILE A 27 -4.70 7.77 -13.61
N GLU A 28 -4.50 9.06 -13.36
CA GLU A 28 -5.56 10.08 -13.45
C GLU A 28 -5.82 10.56 -14.88
N SER A 29 -4.78 10.54 -15.72
CA SER A 29 -4.85 10.82 -17.14
C SER A 29 -3.77 10.04 -17.88
N LEU A 30 -4.06 9.70 -19.13
CA LEU A 30 -3.19 8.91 -19.97
C LEU A 30 -3.15 9.50 -21.37
N THR A 31 -1.94 9.73 -21.88
CA THR A 31 -1.70 10.09 -23.27
C THR A 31 -0.73 9.08 -23.88
N ILE A 32 -1.18 8.35 -24.90
CA ILE A 32 -0.38 7.32 -25.58
C ILE A 32 -0.03 7.83 -26.98
N GLN A 33 1.27 7.82 -27.27
CA GLN A 33 1.81 8.09 -28.60
C GLN A 33 2.42 6.81 -29.17
N TYR A 34 2.14 6.53 -30.44
CA TYR A 34 2.82 5.45 -31.15
C TYR A 34 4.08 6.01 -31.80
N VAL A 35 5.23 5.45 -31.45
CA VAL A 35 6.51 5.75 -32.12
C VAL A 35 6.77 4.66 -33.15
N TYR A 36 6.88 5.05 -34.42
CA TYR A 36 7.17 4.14 -35.52
C TYR A 36 8.67 3.89 -35.64
N MET A 37 9.06 2.84 -36.38
CA MET A 37 10.48 2.46 -36.54
C MET A 37 11.34 3.55 -37.19
N ASP A 38 10.73 4.48 -37.93
CA ASP A 38 11.42 5.63 -38.52
C ASP A 38 11.59 6.81 -37.54
N GLY A 39 11.18 6.63 -36.29
CA GLY A 39 11.23 7.65 -35.24
C GLY A 39 10.09 8.66 -35.29
N SER A 40 9.19 8.58 -36.27
CA SER A 40 8.00 9.42 -36.32
C SER A 40 7.00 9.03 -35.22
N VAL A 41 6.18 9.99 -34.80
CA VAL A 41 5.13 9.79 -33.80
C VAL A 41 3.74 9.91 -34.43
N SER A 42 2.75 9.19 -33.90
CA SER A 42 1.36 9.31 -34.30
C SER A 42 0.85 10.75 -34.17
N GLN A 43 0.20 11.27 -35.22
CA GLN A 43 -0.37 12.63 -35.22
C GLN A 43 -1.58 12.76 -34.27
N GLU A 44 -2.33 11.67 -34.08
CA GLU A 44 -3.50 11.60 -33.21
C GLU A 44 -3.17 10.67 -32.02
N PRO A 45 -2.71 11.20 -30.87
CA PRO A 45 -2.47 10.39 -29.69
C PRO A 45 -3.80 9.91 -29.09
N VAL A 46 -3.75 8.77 -28.40
CA VAL A 46 -4.88 8.34 -27.55
C VAL A 46 -4.81 9.15 -26.27
N VAL A 47 -5.85 9.94 -25.99
CA VAL A 47 -5.95 10.75 -24.76
C VAL A 47 -7.17 10.28 -23.97
N VAL A 48 -6.94 9.84 -22.74
CA VAL A 48 -7.98 9.38 -21.82
C VAL A 48 -7.82 10.15 -20.52
N ASN A 49 -8.86 10.88 -20.12
CA ASN A 49 -8.86 11.74 -18.92
C ASN A 49 -9.82 11.25 -17.83
N ASP A 50 -10.46 10.10 -18.05
CA ASP A 50 -11.32 9.44 -17.06
C ASP A 50 -10.60 8.18 -16.53
N PRO A 51 -10.28 8.11 -15.22
CA PRO A 51 -9.72 6.92 -14.59
C PRO A 51 -10.53 5.63 -14.83
N ALA A 52 -11.86 5.74 -14.94
CA ALA A 52 -12.74 4.60 -15.22
C ALA A 52 -12.58 4.10 -16.66
N GLU A 53 -12.29 4.99 -17.61
CA GLU A 53 -12.02 4.60 -19.01
C GLU A 53 -10.60 4.06 -19.17
N ILE A 54 -9.61 4.60 -18.44
CA ILE A 54 -8.22 4.11 -18.44
C ILE A 54 -8.16 2.62 -18.12
N ALA A 55 -9.04 2.15 -17.25
CA ALA A 55 -9.16 0.75 -16.85
C ALA A 55 -9.32 -0.23 -18.03
N ALA A 56 -9.91 0.21 -19.15
CA ALA A 56 -10.12 -0.62 -20.32
C ALA A 56 -8.87 -0.71 -21.22
N TYR A 57 -7.88 0.16 -21.03
CA TYR A 57 -6.70 0.26 -21.90
C TYR A 57 -5.45 -0.38 -21.30
N ILE A 58 -5.36 -0.43 -19.97
CA ILE A 58 -4.13 -0.82 -19.28
C ILE A 58 -4.31 -2.11 -18.48
N SER A 59 -3.19 -2.72 -18.11
CA SER A 59 -3.11 -3.78 -17.10
C SER A 59 -1.80 -3.69 -16.32
N PHE A 60 -1.64 -4.54 -15.31
CA PHE A 60 -0.41 -4.67 -14.51
C PHE A 60 0.31 -6.00 -14.75
N GLY A 61 0.26 -6.53 -15.97
CA GLY A 61 1.03 -7.72 -16.36
C GLY A 61 0.63 -9.05 -15.69
N GLY A 62 -0.39 -9.04 -14.83
CA GLY A 62 -0.77 -10.19 -14.00
C GLY A 62 -0.12 -10.20 -12.62
N GLU A 63 0.70 -9.19 -12.29
CA GLU A 63 1.24 -8.95 -10.96
C GLU A 63 0.12 -8.60 -9.98
N THR A 64 0.35 -8.95 -8.71
CA THR A 64 -0.54 -8.66 -7.58
C THR A 64 0.26 -8.02 -6.45
N PRO A 65 -0.39 -7.30 -5.51
CA PRO A 65 0.30 -6.82 -4.32
C PRO A 65 1.05 -7.93 -3.57
N ALA A 66 0.44 -9.10 -3.44
CA ALA A 66 1.09 -10.25 -2.82
C ALA A 66 2.33 -10.73 -3.59
N SER A 67 2.27 -10.85 -4.93
CA SER A 67 3.41 -11.31 -5.71
C SER A 67 4.60 -10.35 -5.63
N GLU A 68 4.34 -9.04 -5.67
CA GLU A 68 5.39 -8.02 -5.53
C GLU A 68 6.02 -8.03 -4.14
N PHE A 69 5.18 -8.15 -3.11
CA PHE A 69 5.66 -8.22 -1.73
C PHE A 69 6.50 -9.48 -1.48
N ASP A 70 6.00 -10.64 -1.90
CA ASP A 70 6.69 -11.93 -1.77
C ASP A 70 8.01 -11.97 -2.57
N ALA A 71 8.05 -11.33 -3.75
CA ALA A 71 9.28 -11.25 -4.55
C ALA A 71 10.40 -10.49 -3.82
N ARG A 72 10.04 -9.50 -2.99
CA ARG A 72 11.00 -8.69 -2.21
C ARG A 72 11.36 -9.31 -0.86
N PHE A 73 10.37 -9.85 -0.15
CA PHE A 73 10.51 -10.27 1.25
C PHE A 73 10.46 -11.78 1.48
N GLY A 74 10.04 -12.55 0.48
CA GLY A 74 9.83 -14.00 0.58
C GLY A 74 8.50 -14.38 1.23
N THR A 75 8.16 -15.67 1.18
CA THR A 75 6.85 -16.23 1.55
C THR A 75 6.76 -16.80 2.97
N ALA A 76 7.73 -16.53 3.84
CA ALA A 76 7.84 -17.22 5.13
C ALA A 76 6.70 -16.80 6.10
N PRO A 77 5.96 -17.75 6.70
CA PRO A 77 4.89 -17.43 7.64
C PRO A 77 5.48 -16.83 8.92
N GLY A 78 5.12 -15.58 9.22
CA GLY A 78 5.61 -14.84 10.38
C GLY A 78 6.80 -13.92 10.08
N TYR A 79 6.79 -13.30 8.88
CA TYR A 79 7.66 -12.24 8.38
C TYR A 79 8.74 -11.83 9.38
N SER A 80 9.88 -12.52 9.27
CA SER A 80 11.10 -12.23 10.02
C SER A 80 12.13 -11.81 8.99
N ALA A 81 11.94 -10.63 8.41
CA ALA A 81 13.05 -9.86 7.89
C ALA A 81 13.09 -8.60 8.74
N PRO A 82 13.95 -8.52 9.78
CA PRO A 82 14.44 -7.23 10.21
C PRO A 82 15.20 -6.68 9.00
N SER A 83 14.49 -6.00 8.10
CA SER A 83 15.18 -5.21 7.11
C SER A 83 15.89 -4.14 7.94
N SER A 84 17.20 -4.01 7.75
CA SER A 84 17.95 -2.87 8.27
C SER A 84 17.56 -1.55 7.57
N GLN A 85 16.41 -1.51 6.89
CA GLN A 85 15.89 -0.48 6.01
C GLN A 85 14.36 -0.38 6.14
N ILE A 86 13.87 -0.13 7.36
CA ILE A 86 12.46 0.16 7.63
C ILE A 86 12.05 1.40 6.81
N GLY A 87 10.91 1.34 6.10
CA GLY A 87 10.33 2.50 5.38
C GLY A 87 10.61 2.58 3.87
N GLU A 88 11.84 2.45 3.39
CA GLU A 88 12.10 2.41 1.93
C GLU A 88 11.64 1.09 1.28
N SER A 89 11.54 0.03 2.09
CA SER A 89 11.25 -1.32 1.61
C SER A 89 9.80 -1.56 1.17
N ASN A 90 8.85 -0.69 1.53
CA ASN A 90 7.42 -0.93 1.29
C ASN A 90 6.85 -0.17 0.09
N LYS A 91 7.69 0.59 -0.62
CA LYS A 91 7.33 1.21 -1.91
C LYS A 91 7.76 0.33 -3.09
N PHE A 92 6.85 0.13 -4.02
CA PHE A 92 7.02 -0.67 -5.24
C PHE A 92 6.66 0.18 -6.45
N ASP A 93 7.43 0.01 -7.53
CA ASP A 93 7.17 0.65 -8.81
C ASP A 93 6.56 -0.42 -9.73
N VAL A 94 5.23 -0.43 -9.84
CA VAL A 94 4.46 -1.48 -10.53
C VAL A 94 4.38 -1.16 -12.02
N THR A 95 4.74 -2.12 -12.87
CA THR A 95 4.79 -1.92 -14.32
C THR A 95 3.40 -1.85 -14.92
N VAL A 96 3.17 -0.86 -15.78
CA VAL A 96 1.91 -0.70 -16.52
C VAL A 96 2.06 -1.23 -17.93
N TYR A 97 1.08 -1.99 -18.39
CA TYR A 97 1.03 -2.56 -19.73
C TYR A 97 -0.09 -1.93 -20.54
N TYR A 98 0.15 -1.73 -21.83
CA TYR A 98 -0.85 -1.36 -22.83
C TYR A 98 -0.83 -2.38 -23.97
N ALA A 99 -1.99 -2.96 -24.29
CA ALA A 99 -2.11 -4.02 -25.30
C ALA A 99 -1.10 -5.19 -25.10
N GLY A 100 -0.84 -5.55 -23.84
CA GLY A 100 0.08 -6.63 -23.47
C GLY A 100 1.58 -6.30 -23.59
N LYS A 101 1.94 -5.03 -23.78
CA LYS A 101 3.34 -4.57 -23.81
C LYS A 101 3.58 -3.55 -22.72
N GLU A 102 4.79 -3.53 -22.16
CA GLU A 102 5.19 -2.51 -21.21
C GLU A 102 4.98 -1.13 -21.83
N LEU A 103 4.26 -0.27 -21.10
CA LEU A 103 4.11 1.11 -21.48
C LEU A 103 5.41 1.83 -21.14
N LEU A 104 5.92 2.63 -22.07
CA LEU A 104 7.15 3.37 -21.87
C LEU A 104 6.87 4.87 -21.73
N LEU A 105 7.61 5.53 -20.87
CA LEU A 105 7.66 6.98 -20.80
C LEU A 105 8.33 7.52 -22.07
N SER A 106 7.66 8.46 -22.73
CA SER A 106 8.25 9.20 -23.84
C SER A 106 9.38 10.08 -23.30
N ASN A 107 10.63 9.67 -23.56
CA ASN A 107 11.80 10.45 -23.18
C ASN A 107 12.39 11.11 -24.43
N PRO A 108 12.47 12.45 -24.48
CA PRO A 108 13.08 13.17 -25.61
C PRO A 108 14.53 12.74 -25.92
N ASN A 109 15.21 12.13 -24.95
CA ASN A 109 16.62 11.74 -25.04
C ASN A 109 16.88 10.28 -25.46
N GLY A 110 15.84 9.50 -25.76
CA GLY A 110 15.96 8.17 -26.40
C GLY A 110 15.99 6.95 -25.48
N ASP A 111 16.24 7.12 -24.18
CA ASP A 111 16.06 6.05 -23.19
C ASP A 111 14.61 6.06 -22.68
N ASN A 112 13.74 5.34 -23.39
CA ASN A 112 12.34 5.15 -23.00
C ASN A 112 12.27 4.28 -21.74
N ALA A 113 12.19 4.90 -20.56
CA ALA A 113 12.03 4.20 -19.29
C ALA A 113 10.66 3.52 -19.21
N VAL A 114 10.57 2.38 -18.50
CA VAL A 114 9.29 1.71 -18.24
C VAL A 114 8.42 2.63 -17.39
N PHE A 115 7.15 2.79 -17.79
CA PHE A 115 6.17 3.54 -17.01
C PHE A 115 5.63 2.66 -15.89
N THR A 116 5.76 3.17 -14.67
CA THR A 116 5.32 2.51 -13.45
C THR A 116 4.38 3.39 -12.63
N VAL A 117 3.59 2.78 -11.77
CA VAL A 117 2.81 3.47 -10.73
C VAL A 117 3.31 3.10 -9.33
N PRO A 118 3.32 4.04 -8.38
CA PRO A 118 3.78 3.76 -7.02
C PRO A 118 2.72 3.00 -6.23
N ALA A 119 3.07 1.80 -5.75
CA ALA A 119 2.29 1.00 -4.83
C ALA A 119 3.01 0.88 -3.48
N TYR A 120 2.27 1.09 -2.39
CA TYR A 120 2.77 0.96 -1.03
C TYR A 120 2.13 -0.29 -0.42
N ILE A 121 2.93 -1.32 -0.16
CA ILE A 121 2.44 -2.65 0.21
C ILE A 121 3.00 -3.03 1.58
N GLY A 122 2.15 -3.52 2.49
CA GLY A 122 2.60 -3.96 3.82
C GLY A 122 1.68 -4.99 4.48
N VAL A 123 2.03 -5.39 5.70
CA VAL A 123 1.31 -6.45 6.44
C VAL A 123 0.16 -5.82 7.23
N LYS A 124 -1.06 -6.35 7.10
CA LYS A 124 -2.20 -5.87 7.90
C LYS A 124 -1.85 -5.93 9.40
N GLY A 125 -2.04 -4.83 10.13
CA GLY A 125 -1.73 -4.67 11.54
C GLY A 125 -0.29 -4.25 11.87
N ASP A 126 0.59 -4.10 10.88
CA ASP A 126 1.97 -3.61 11.03
C ASP A 126 1.97 -2.08 11.00
N ALA A 127 1.92 -1.47 12.18
CA ALA A 127 1.77 -0.02 12.34
C ALA A 127 3.12 0.70 12.35
N ASP A 128 4.21 0.01 12.71
CA ASP A 128 5.56 0.58 12.72
C ASP A 128 6.36 0.27 11.43
N LEU A 129 5.76 -0.48 10.49
CA LEU A 129 6.29 -0.83 9.17
C LEU A 129 7.58 -1.68 9.23
N ASN A 130 7.73 -2.50 10.27
CA ASN A 130 8.85 -3.44 10.40
C ASN A 130 8.58 -4.80 9.71
N ASN A 131 7.42 -4.94 9.03
CA ASN A 131 6.86 -6.14 8.41
C ASN A 131 6.43 -7.23 9.40
N VAL A 132 6.31 -6.94 10.71
CA VAL A 132 6.02 -7.92 11.77
C VAL A 132 4.91 -7.41 12.68
N VAL A 133 3.74 -8.04 12.61
CA VAL A 133 2.62 -7.73 13.51
C VAL A 133 2.89 -8.26 14.92
N ASN A 134 3.09 -7.35 15.88
CA ASN A 134 3.39 -7.67 17.26
C ASN A 134 2.78 -6.69 18.27
N SER A 135 3.14 -6.82 19.55
CA SER A 135 2.60 -5.97 20.62
C SER A 135 3.01 -4.50 20.55
N SER A 136 4.12 -4.18 19.88
CA SER A 136 4.56 -2.81 19.63
C SER A 136 3.57 -2.08 18.74
N ASP A 137 3.09 -2.72 17.66
CA ASP A 137 2.08 -2.15 16.76
C ASP A 137 0.80 -1.77 17.51
N ALA A 138 0.29 -2.70 18.34
CA ALA A 138 -0.86 -2.43 19.19
C ALA A 138 -0.64 -1.22 20.11
N SER A 139 0.58 -1.08 20.66
CA SER A 139 0.94 0.01 21.55
C SER A 139 1.03 1.35 20.81
N GLU A 140 1.59 1.36 19.60
CA GLU A 140 1.68 2.53 18.73
C GLU A 140 0.30 3.02 18.29
N VAL A 141 -0.60 2.10 17.91
CA VAL A 141 -2.00 2.42 17.59
C VAL A 141 -2.73 3.01 18.79
N LEU A 142 -2.55 2.44 19.98
CA LEU A 142 -3.16 3.00 21.20
C LEU A 142 -2.62 4.40 21.52
N ARG A 143 -1.31 4.61 21.38
CA ARG A 143 -0.65 5.91 21.56
C ARG A 143 -1.20 6.93 20.56
N PHE A 144 -1.31 6.55 19.29
CA PHE A 144 -1.88 7.39 18.24
C PHE A 144 -3.33 7.77 18.55
N TYR A 145 -4.18 6.80 18.87
CA TYR A 145 -5.57 7.03 19.26
C TYR A 145 -5.69 7.96 20.48
N ALA A 146 -4.89 7.75 21.52
CA ALA A 146 -4.90 8.59 22.72
C ALA A 146 -4.49 10.04 22.41
N ALA A 147 -3.47 10.23 21.56
CA ALA A 147 -3.06 11.56 21.11
C ALA A 147 -4.14 12.23 20.26
N ASN A 148 -4.76 11.49 19.34
CA ASN A 148 -5.87 11.98 18.53
C ASN A 148 -7.07 12.41 19.41
N SER A 149 -7.48 11.55 20.34
CA SER A 149 -8.58 11.82 21.28
C SER A 149 -8.33 13.04 22.17
N ALA A 150 -7.06 13.38 22.42
CA ALA A 150 -6.66 14.60 23.13
C ALA A 150 -6.60 15.86 22.25
N GLY A 151 -7.04 15.78 20.99
CA GLY A 151 -7.04 16.89 20.02
C GLY A 151 -5.67 17.17 19.39
N LYS A 152 -4.75 16.20 19.40
CA LYS A 152 -3.37 16.37 18.91
C LYS A 152 -3.11 15.73 17.55
N LEU A 153 -4.14 15.55 16.71
CA LEU A 153 -4.07 14.86 15.41
C LEU A 153 -2.92 15.40 14.51
N GLY A 154 -2.68 16.71 14.53
CA GLY A 154 -1.60 17.34 13.75
C GLY A 154 -0.17 16.96 14.17
N SER A 155 -0.01 16.34 15.34
CA SER A 155 1.28 15.85 15.87
C SER A 155 1.31 14.34 16.12
N ALA A 156 0.15 13.66 16.05
CA ALA A 156 0.08 12.22 16.16
C ALA A 156 0.51 11.61 14.83
N VAL A 157 1.59 10.82 14.86
CA VAL A 157 2.07 10.00 13.75
C VAL A 157 2.18 8.56 14.22
N LEU A 158 1.90 7.59 13.36
CA LEU A 158 2.23 6.18 13.59
C LEU A 158 3.66 5.91 13.16
N PHE A 159 4.00 6.32 11.94
CA PHE A 159 5.33 6.18 11.38
C PHE A 159 6.22 7.33 11.86
N ARG A 160 7.28 7.01 12.59
CA ARG A 160 8.22 7.96 13.19
C ARG A 160 9.56 8.05 12.45
N GLY A 161 9.59 7.59 11.21
CA GLY A 161 10.82 7.46 10.46
C GLY A 161 11.61 6.21 10.86
N TYR A 162 12.70 6.02 10.14
CA TYR A 162 13.56 4.83 10.13
C TYR A 162 14.57 4.77 11.30
N ASP A 163 14.69 5.85 12.07
CA ASP A 163 15.61 5.97 13.20
C ASP A 163 14.85 6.20 14.51
N LEU A 164 14.69 5.12 15.28
CA LEU A 164 14.07 5.14 16.61
C LEU A 164 14.81 6.04 17.64
N SER A 165 16.00 6.54 17.32
CA SER A 165 16.74 7.51 18.15
C SER A 165 16.31 8.96 17.92
N VAL A 166 15.50 9.21 16.89
CA VAL A 166 14.95 10.54 16.58
C VAL A 166 13.79 10.81 17.54
N SER A 167 13.99 11.79 18.42
CA SER A 167 13.00 12.20 19.42
C SER A 167 11.69 12.71 18.79
N ASP A 168 10.59 12.60 19.53
CA ASP A 168 9.19 13.00 19.26
C ASP A 168 8.96 14.44 18.72
N SER A 169 10.02 15.23 18.52
CA SER A 169 9.98 16.66 18.23
C SER A 169 10.64 17.12 16.93
N SER A 170 11.30 16.23 16.17
CA SER A 170 11.85 16.58 14.86
C SER A 170 11.00 15.99 13.74
N ASN A 171 10.53 16.83 12.82
CA ASN A 171 9.91 16.40 11.56
C ASN A 171 10.91 15.69 10.61
N ASP A 172 12.15 15.51 11.02
CA ASP A 172 13.17 14.77 10.30
C ASP A 172 12.79 13.28 10.29
N GLY A 173 12.38 12.76 9.13
CA GLY A 173 11.92 11.38 8.95
C GLY A 173 10.42 11.20 8.74
N TYR A 174 9.61 12.27 8.77
CA TYR A 174 8.19 12.21 8.40
C TYR A 174 8.03 12.00 6.89
N ASP A 175 7.63 10.80 6.50
CA ASP A 175 7.18 10.47 5.15
C ASP A 175 5.66 10.30 5.15
N VAL A 176 4.96 11.20 4.48
CA VAL A 176 3.49 11.20 4.40
C VAL A 176 2.94 9.93 3.75
N TYR A 177 3.66 9.33 2.81
CA TYR A 177 3.22 8.10 2.15
C TYR A 177 3.38 6.90 3.08
N MET A 178 4.48 6.83 3.84
CA MET A 178 4.66 5.80 4.87
C MET A 178 3.69 5.96 6.03
N GLU A 179 3.42 7.19 6.47
CA GLU A 179 2.39 7.45 7.48
C GLU A 179 1.02 6.99 6.99
N ASN A 180 0.64 7.29 5.74
CA ASN A 180 -0.61 6.81 5.17
C ASN A 180 -0.65 5.29 5.04
N LEU A 181 0.46 4.64 4.67
CA LEU A 181 0.57 3.18 4.66
C LEU A 181 0.37 2.61 6.07
N ALA A 182 1.08 3.12 7.08
CA ALA A 182 0.93 2.69 8.47
C ALA A 182 -0.51 2.83 8.95
N ASN A 183 -1.17 3.95 8.61
CA ASN A 183 -2.58 4.15 8.95
C ASN A 183 -3.52 3.19 8.19
N PHE A 184 -3.22 2.87 6.93
CA PHE A 184 -3.96 1.88 6.15
C PHE A 184 -3.84 0.47 6.74
N LEU A 185 -2.63 0.08 7.16
CA LEU A 185 -2.37 -1.25 7.74
C LEU A 185 -2.95 -1.38 9.15
N ALA A 186 -2.92 -0.31 9.94
CA ALA A 186 -3.37 -0.30 11.33
C ALA A 186 -4.90 -0.16 11.51
N ASP A 187 -5.63 0.34 10.50
CA ASP A 187 -7.09 0.40 10.43
C ASP A 187 -7.64 -1.03 10.15
N VAL A 188 -7.46 -1.93 11.13
CA VAL A 188 -7.67 -3.38 10.95
C VAL A 188 -9.14 -3.78 11.02
N ASP A 189 -9.96 -2.97 11.69
CA ASP A 189 -11.41 -3.16 11.83
C ASP A 189 -12.24 -2.34 10.82
N HIS A 190 -11.59 -1.85 9.76
CA HIS A 190 -12.24 -1.06 8.71
C HIS A 190 -13.55 -1.67 8.20
N GLU A 191 -14.61 -0.86 8.25
CA GLU A 191 -15.96 -1.20 7.80
C GLU A 191 -16.21 -0.72 6.34
N PRO A 192 -16.88 -1.50 5.48
CA PRO A 192 -17.46 -2.82 5.73
C PRO A 192 -16.44 -3.98 5.73
N ASP A 193 -15.33 -3.83 4.99
CA ASP A 193 -14.15 -4.68 5.08
C ASP A 193 -12.93 -4.01 4.42
N GLU A 194 -11.77 -4.67 4.51
CA GLU A 194 -10.48 -4.18 4.03
C GLU A 194 -10.39 -3.98 2.49
N TYR A 195 -11.32 -4.54 1.72
CA TYR A 195 -11.41 -4.45 0.26
C TYR A 195 -12.55 -3.53 -0.19
N SER A 196 -13.03 -2.64 0.67
CA SER A 196 -13.99 -1.62 0.28
C SER A 196 -13.45 -0.77 -0.89
N ASP A 197 -14.33 -0.42 -1.82
CA ASP A 197 -13.96 0.45 -2.94
C ASP A 197 -13.30 1.72 -2.40
N ASP A 198 -12.23 2.17 -3.04
CA ASP A 198 -11.44 3.33 -2.67
C ASP A 198 -10.64 3.27 -1.34
N ASN A 199 -10.67 2.16 -0.58
CA ASN A 199 -9.81 2.04 0.61
C ASN A 199 -8.31 2.27 0.29
N TRP A 200 -7.89 1.77 -0.87
CA TRP A 200 -6.52 1.87 -1.40
C TRP A 200 -6.02 3.31 -1.61
N LYS A 201 -6.91 4.31 -1.70
CA LYS A 201 -6.55 5.73 -1.94
C LYS A 201 -6.94 6.66 -0.79
N LYS A 202 -7.50 6.10 0.28
CA LYS A 202 -8.05 6.85 1.40
C LYS A 202 -6.90 7.40 2.27
N PRO A 203 -6.82 8.72 2.47
CA PRO A 203 -5.77 9.31 3.29
C PRO A 203 -6.05 9.10 4.79
N ARG A 204 -5.04 9.29 5.65
CA ARG A 204 -5.15 9.05 7.09
C ARG A 204 -6.26 9.84 7.76
N GLU A 205 -6.53 11.07 7.32
CA GLU A 205 -7.57 11.93 7.89
C GLU A 205 -8.99 11.39 7.71
N ASP A 206 -9.20 10.52 6.72
CA ASP A 206 -10.50 9.91 6.47
C ASP A 206 -10.64 8.55 7.19
N ARG A 207 -9.56 8.01 7.76
CA ARG A 207 -9.55 6.72 8.46
C ARG A 207 -10.05 6.86 9.90
N THR A 208 -10.75 5.84 10.38
CA THR A 208 -11.35 5.86 11.73
C THR A 208 -10.55 4.97 12.67
N MET A 209 -9.31 5.36 12.93
CA MET A 209 -8.46 4.62 13.85
C MET A 209 -8.90 4.82 15.29
N ASN A 210 -9.14 3.72 15.99
CA ASN A 210 -9.70 3.73 17.33
C ASN A 210 -9.01 2.72 18.27
N SER A 211 -9.44 2.64 19.53
CA SER A 211 -8.84 1.73 20.52
C SER A 211 -9.09 0.25 20.21
N SER A 212 -10.11 -0.08 19.41
CA SER A 212 -10.43 -1.45 19.01
C SER A 212 -9.36 -2.00 18.07
N ASP A 213 -8.87 -1.19 17.11
CA ASP A 213 -7.74 -1.56 16.25
C ASP A 213 -6.54 -2.08 17.04
N SER A 214 -6.12 -1.32 18.06
CA SER A 214 -5.06 -1.72 18.98
C SER A 214 -5.35 -3.06 19.67
N SER A 215 -6.59 -3.24 20.13
CA SER A 215 -7.01 -4.46 20.81
C SER A 215 -7.04 -5.67 19.87
N TYR A 216 -7.47 -5.49 18.62
CA TYR A 216 -7.47 -6.53 17.60
C TYR A 216 -6.07 -6.91 17.15
N ILE A 217 -5.17 -5.94 16.98
CA ILE A 217 -3.74 -6.21 16.70
C ILE A 217 -3.13 -7.02 17.85
N LEU A 218 -3.39 -6.65 19.10
CA LEU A 218 -2.89 -7.39 20.25
C LEU A 218 -3.49 -8.81 20.33
N ALA A 219 -4.77 -8.97 20.02
CA ALA A 219 -5.43 -10.27 19.97
C ALA A 219 -4.86 -11.15 18.85
N TYR A 220 -4.62 -10.60 17.67
CA TYR A 220 -3.98 -11.28 16.56
C TYR A 220 -2.57 -11.75 16.94
N TYR A 221 -1.76 -10.84 17.50
CA TYR A 221 -0.43 -11.17 17.99
C TYR A 221 -0.45 -12.30 19.05
N ALA A 222 -1.41 -12.28 19.98
CA ALA A 222 -1.56 -13.33 20.97
C ALA A 222 -1.90 -14.70 20.34
N LYS A 223 -2.74 -14.72 19.30
CA LYS A 223 -3.09 -15.95 18.55
C LYS A 223 -1.87 -16.52 17.86
N ILE A 224 -1.14 -15.71 17.08
CA ILE A 224 0.03 -16.20 16.35
C ILE A 224 1.15 -16.66 17.30
N SER A 225 1.33 -15.97 18.43
CA SER A 225 2.28 -16.37 19.49
C SER A 225 1.92 -17.70 20.15
N SER A 226 0.64 -18.08 20.12
CA SER A 226 0.15 -19.38 20.60
C SER A 226 0.24 -20.51 19.56
N GLY A 227 0.81 -20.24 18.38
CA GLY A 227 0.99 -21.21 17.31
C GLY A 227 -0.15 -21.29 16.29
N ILE A 228 -1.11 -20.34 16.33
CA ILE A 228 -2.10 -20.20 15.26
C ILE A 228 -1.40 -19.61 14.01
N PRO A 229 -1.67 -20.10 12.79
CA PRO A 229 -1.05 -19.55 11.58
C PRO A 229 -1.30 -18.05 11.37
N VAL A 230 -0.37 -17.39 10.69
CA VAL A 230 -0.57 -16.02 10.19
C VAL A 230 -1.57 -16.00 9.03
N GLY A 231 -2.25 -14.88 8.82
CA GLY A 231 -3.07 -14.61 7.64
C GLY A 231 -4.53 -14.26 7.92
N SER A 232 -5.29 -14.09 6.84
CA SER A 232 -6.66 -13.54 6.87
C SER A 232 -7.61 -14.35 7.76
N ALA A 233 -7.51 -15.69 7.78
CA ALA A 233 -8.36 -16.51 8.65
C ALA A 233 -8.17 -16.21 10.15
N THR A 234 -6.96 -15.83 10.56
CA THR A 234 -6.69 -15.44 11.96
C THR A 234 -7.21 -14.03 12.23
N TRP A 235 -7.12 -13.11 11.26
CA TRP A 235 -7.78 -11.81 11.32
C TRP A 235 -9.30 -11.95 11.44
N ASP A 236 -9.90 -12.79 10.61
CA ASP A 236 -11.34 -13.06 10.63
C ASP A 236 -11.79 -13.55 12.01
N ASN A 237 -11.02 -14.46 12.61
CA ASN A 237 -11.29 -14.96 13.95
C ASN A 237 -11.24 -13.88 15.04
N VAL A 238 -10.26 -12.96 14.98
CA VAL A 238 -10.14 -11.91 16.02
C VAL A 238 -11.13 -10.78 15.82
N LEU A 239 -11.53 -10.49 14.57
CA LEU A 239 -12.53 -9.50 14.21
C LEU A 239 -13.97 -10.03 14.37
N GLY A 240 -14.14 -11.35 14.49
CA GLY A 240 -15.46 -11.98 14.69
C GLY A 240 -16.30 -12.09 13.41
N ARG A 241 -15.65 -12.23 12.25
CA ARG A 241 -16.27 -12.40 10.93
C ARG A 241 -16.13 -13.84 10.40
#